data_AF-A0A9W9DEK9-F1
#
_entry.id   AF-A0A9W9DEK9-F1
#
_cell.length_a   1.000
_cell.length_b   1.000
_cell.length_c   1.000
_cell.angle_alpha   90.00
_cell.angle_beta   90.00
_cell.angle_gamma   90.00
#
_symmetry.space_group_name_H-M   'P 1'
#
loop_
_entity.id
_entity.type
_entity.pdbx_description
1 polymer ?
#
loop_
_entity_poly.entity_id
_entity_poly.type
_entity_poly.pdbx_seq_one_letter_code
_entity_poly.pdbx_strand_id
1 'polypeptide(L)'
;MVIQTVWFWFVILIISPLISGLASYKPPKDAFPQPWLPFPRSRRAAVLVALFVGRKGDLYVLLSKRASTLRSFAGDTSLPGGKMDPEDETIEDTARREAYEEIGLPQDRSKVPLLCMLEPFYVEKQLLVTPVVVLILDNTLQPILNAPEVTALFSHPLASFLSSTPPASILRSEPELVELGDDGSGYRYHISNDWEWDGPLVVSTPSKSKNTRTRSAKHPVRRADRRKSFERRTTFDSESDGAKTAKEPVYRKRKFRMHQFLTGREAGGIKPVYGLTAAIMIHTARVGYSPSPPTLATADFEVSAPGNPSTSMRIAWAFYRPAIPQRRNLLREALEEEGLISNVDWEKVRKVAGVVDENGGSRRGGGGGGGGGGGGGGAKNASTSSSPFGRTNWLRSKL
;
A
#
# COMPACT_ATOMS: atom_id res chain seq x y z
N MET A 1 -2.50 -17.04 46.88
CA MET A 1 -3.28 -15.79 46.72
C MET A 1 -2.43 -14.60 46.30
N VAL A 2 -1.37 -14.22 47.04
CA VAL A 2 -0.54 -13.03 46.73
C VAL A 2 0.10 -13.06 45.33
N ILE A 3 0.58 -14.23 44.88
CA ILE A 3 1.20 -14.40 43.55
C ILE A 3 0.18 -14.18 42.41
N GLN A 4 -1.08 -14.54 42.61
CA GLN A 4 -2.15 -14.39 41.61
C GLN A 4 -2.56 -12.92 41.45
N THR A 5 -2.58 -12.16 42.55
CA THR A 5 -2.93 -10.74 42.55
C THR A 5 -1.81 -9.90 41.93
N VAL A 6 -0.54 -10.16 42.27
CA VAL A 6 0.62 -9.44 41.69
C VAL A 6 0.73 -9.72 40.18
N TRP A 7 0.46 -10.95 39.75
CA TRP A 7 0.45 -11.32 38.34
C TRP A 7 -0.69 -10.66 37.56
N PHE A 8 -1.88 -10.58 38.16
CA PHE A 8 -3.04 -9.89 37.59
C PHE A 8 -2.76 -8.39 37.35
N TRP A 9 -2.14 -7.70 38.31
CA TRP A 9 -1.74 -6.30 38.14
C TRP A 9 -0.60 -6.11 37.13
N PHE A 10 0.36 -7.04 37.06
CA PHE A 10 1.45 -6.99 36.07
C PHE A 10 0.95 -7.17 34.63
N VAL A 11 0.02 -8.10 34.41
CA VAL A 11 -0.66 -8.32 33.11
C VAL A 11 -1.46 -7.08 32.71
N ILE A 12 -2.18 -6.45 33.64
CA ILE A 12 -2.89 -5.19 33.40
C ILE A 12 -1.91 -4.06 33.03
N LEU A 13 -0.77 -3.92 33.73
CA LEU A 13 0.20 -2.84 33.48
C LEU A 13 0.89 -2.93 32.11
N ILE A 14 1.14 -4.13 31.58
CA ILE A 14 1.78 -4.30 30.26
C ILE A 14 0.75 -4.21 29.12
N ILE A 15 -0.45 -4.76 29.31
CA ILE A 15 -1.45 -4.84 28.25
C ILE A 15 -2.26 -3.55 28.14
N SER A 16 -2.56 -2.90 29.26
CA SER A 16 -3.40 -1.71 29.27
C SER A 16 -2.85 -0.62 28.36
N PRO A 17 -1.52 -0.34 28.29
CA PRO A 17 -0.97 0.60 27.32
C PRO A 17 -1.17 0.16 25.86
N LEU A 18 -1.04 -1.14 25.56
CA LEU A 18 -1.18 -1.67 24.20
C LEU A 18 -2.64 -1.62 23.71
N ILE A 19 -3.56 -2.12 24.54
CA ILE A 19 -4.99 -2.06 24.27
C ILE A 19 -5.43 -0.58 24.21
N SER A 20 -4.91 0.28 25.10
CA SER A 20 -5.20 1.71 25.06
C SER A 20 -4.67 2.36 23.77
N GLY A 21 -3.50 1.96 23.28
CA GLY A 21 -2.94 2.44 22.01
C GLY A 21 -3.86 2.11 20.84
N LEU A 22 -4.32 0.85 20.75
CA LEU A 22 -5.30 0.42 19.74
C LEU A 22 -6.66 1.11 19.93
N ALA A 23 -7.21 1.15 21.15
CA ALA A 23 -8.53 1.71 21.42
C ALA A 23 -8.61 3.24 21.22
N SER A 24 -7.48 3.94 21.39
CA SER A 24 -7.38 5.39 21.13
C SER A 24 -7.03 5.72 19.69
N TYR A 25 -6.67 4.72 18.88
CA TYR A 25 -6.27 4.92 17.49
C TYR A 25 -7.42 5.48 16.64
N LYS A 26 -7.08 6.47 15.83
CA LYS A 26 -7.96 7.01 14.79
C LYS A 26 -7.19 7.05 13.47
N PRO A 27 -7.76 6.52 12.38
CA PRO A 27 -7.17 6.66 11.06
C PRO A 27 -6.86 8.14 10.74
N PRO A 28 -5.78 8.40 9.98
CA PRO A 28 -5.49 9.74 9.48
C PRO A 28 -6.69 10.35 8.76
N LYS A 29 -6.87 11.68 8.86
CA LYS A 29 -8.02 12.38 8.25
C LYS A 29 -8.06 12.24 6.72
N ASP A 30 -6.94 11.94 6.09
CA ASP A 30 -6.77 11.70 4.66
C ASP A 30 -6.87 10.22 4.26
N ALA A 31 -7.19 9.33 5.20
CA ALA A 31 -7.56 7.94 4.92
C ALA A 31 -8.94 7.86 4.25
N PHE A 32 -9.11 6.91 3.33
CA PHE A 32 -10.37 6.73 2.60
C PHE A 32 -11.43 5.96 3.41
N PRO A 33 -12.73 6.03 3.04
CA PRO A 33 -13.33 6.88 2.00
C PRO A 33 -13.29 8.38 2.36
N GLN A 34 -13.42 9.24 1.35
CA GLN A 34 -13.39 10.68 1.51
C GLN A 34 -14.68 11.31 0.96
N PRO A 35 -15.17 12.45 1.50
CA PRO A 35 -16.37 13.10 0.97
C PRO A 35 -16.26 13.46 -0.52
N TRP A 36 -15.06 13.84 -0.95
CA TRP A 36 -14.72 14.25 -2.31
C TRP A 36 -14.32 13.08 -3.23
N LEU A 37 -14.22 11.88 -2.69
CA LEU A 37 -13.96 10.65 -3.43
C LEU A 37 -14.59 9.48 -2.66
N PRO A 38 -15.91 9.29 -2.80
CA PRO A 38 -16.60 8.17 -2.19
C PRO A 38 -16.04 6.86 -2.74
N PHE A 39 -16.01 5.83 -1.91
CA PHE A 39 -15.59 4.50 -2.34
C PHE A 39 -16.82 3.61 -2.55
N PRO A 40 -17.02 3.00 -3.73
CA PRO A 40 -18.18 2.15 -4.01
C PRO A 40 -18.30 0.98 -3.01
N ARG A 41 -19.52 0.70 -2.52
CA ARG A 41 -19.80 -0.39 -1.57
C ARG A 41 -19.39 -1.75 -2.14
N SER A 42 -19.67 -2.00 -3.41
CA SER A 42 -19.29 -3.23 -4.14
C SER A 42 -17.78 -3.48 -4.22
N ARG A 43 -16.97 -2.46 -3.90
CA ARG A 43 -15.51 -2.53 -3.86
C ARG A 43 -14.93 -2.43 -2.45
N ARG A 44 -15.78 -2.41 -1.41
CA ARG A 44 -15.35 -2.47 -0.02
C ARG A 44 -15.24 -3.91 0.44
N ALA A 45 -14.29 -4.15 1.32
CA ALA A 45 -14.06 -5.41 1.99
C ALA A 45 -13.57 -5.11 3.41
N ALA A 46 -13.73 -6.08 4.30
CA ALA A 46 -13.27 -5.97 5.67
C ALA A 46 -12.58 -7.26 6.10
N VAL A 47 -11.57 -7.13 6.94
CA VAL A 47 -10.92 -8.27 7.59
C VAL A 47 -10.87 -8.04 9.09
N LEU A 48 -11.06 -9.10 9.86
CA LEU A 48 -11.06 -9.05 11.30
C LEU A 48 -9.66 -9.38 11.85
N VAL A 49 -9.06 -8.41 12.53
CA VAL A 49 -7.86 -8.62 13.35
C VAL A 49 -8.31 -8.99 14.75
N ALA A 50 -8.54 -10.28 14.97
CA ALA A 50 -9.01 -10.81 16.24
C ALA A 50 -7.83 -11.03 17.20
N LEU A 51 -7.69 -10.12 18.17
CA LEU A 51 -6.64 -10.18 19.18
C LEU A 51 -7.10 -10.89 20.44
N PHE A 52 -6.20 -11.56 21.14
CA PHE A 52 -6.47 -12.10 22.47
C PHE A 52 -5.23 -12.03 23.34
N VAL A 53 -5.43 -12.07 24.67
CA VAL A 53 -4.35 -12.03 25.64
C VAL A 53 -3.82 -13.44 25.87
N GLY A 54 -2.55 -13.65 25.55
CA GLY A 54 -1.84 -14.89 25.83
C GLY A 54 -1.52 -15.04 27.32
N ARG A 55 -1.13 -16.25 27.72
CA ARG A 55 -0.84 -16.57 29.14
C ARG A 55 0.24 -15.70 29.77
N LYS A 56 1.14 -15.07 29.01
CA LYS A 56 2.21 -14.24 29.56
C LYS A 56 1.87 -12.75 29.60
N GLY A 57 0.65 -12.40 29.19
CA GLY A 57 0.21 -11.03 29.06
C GLY A 57 0.59 -10.38 27.72
N ASP A 58 0.97 -11.19 26.72
CA ASP A 58 1.30 -10.71 25.38
C ASP A 58 0.04 -10.76 24.50
N LEU A 59 -0.07 -9.86 23.51
CA LEU A 59 -1.15 -9.93 22.52
C LEU A 59 -0.82 -10.92 21.41
N TYR A 60 -1.79 -11.79 21.11
CA TYR A 60 -1.77 -12.73 20.00
C TYR A 60 -2.84 -12.33 19.00
N VAL A 61 -2.59 -12.61 17.73
CA VAL A 61 -3.59 -12.52 16.66
C VAL A 61 -4.02 -13.92 16.24
N LEU A 62 -5.32 -14.11 16.05
CA LEU A 62 -5.88 -15.32 15.45
C LEU A 62 -5.81 -15.23 13.92
N LEU A 63 -5.30 -16.28 13.28
CA LEU A 63 -5.12 -16.39 11.84
C LEU A 63 -5.77 -17.68 11.33
N SER A 64 -6.30 -17.63 10.10
CA SER A 64 -6.87 -18.79 9.42
C SER A 64 -5.95 -19.29 8.32
N LYS A 65 -5.98 -20.60 8.09
CA LYS A 65 -5.46 -21.20 6.85
C LYS A 65 -6.64 -21.48 5.93
N ARG A 66 -6.61 -20.85 4.76
CA ARG A 66 -7.63 -21.03 3.73
C ARG A 66 -7.60 -22.43 3.14
N ALA A 67 -8.76 -22.98 2.81
CA ALA A 67 -8.86 -24.30 2.21
C ALA A 67 -8.13 -24.37 0.85
N SER A 68 -7.47 -25.50 0.59
CA SER A 68 -6.71 -25.71 -0.64
C SER A 68 -7.58 -25.81 -1.91
N THR A 69 -8.88 -26.00 -1.73
CA THR A 69 -9.89 -26.13 -2.77
C THR A 69 -10.39 -24.79 -3.32
N LEU A 70 -10.06 -23.68 -2.66
CA LEU A 70 -10.54 -22.35 -3.06
C LEU A 70 -9.91 -21.87 -4.36
N ARG A 71 -10.71 -21.20 -5.21
CA ARG A 71 -10.27 -20.66 -6.51
C ARG A 71 -9.22 -19.55 -6.37
N SER A 72 -9.08 -18.94 -5.20
CA SER A 72 -8.12 -17.87 -4.92
C SER A 72 -7.51 -18.05 -3.53
N PHE A 73 -6.19 -17.86 -3.42
CA PHE A 73 -5.42 -17.95 -2.17
C PHE A 73 -5.55 -19.28 -1.44
N ALA A 74 -5.69 -20.37 -2.20
CA ALA A 74 -5.75 -21.74 -1.67
C ALA A 74 -4.55 -22.05 -0.76
N GLY A 75 -4.83 -22.46 0.48
CA GLY A 75 -3.79 -22.83 1.45
C GLY A 75 -3.04 -21.65 2.07
N ASP A 76 -3.42 -20.41 1.78
CA ASP A 76 -2.74 -19.23 2.33
C ASP A 76 -3.20 -18.89 3.74
N THR A 77 -2.29 -18.28 4.50
CA THR A 77 -2.62 -17.68 5.80
C THR A 77 -3.29 -16.33 5.60
N SER A 78 -4.47 -16.14 6.18
CA SER A 78 -5.21 -14.89 6.12
C SER A 78 -5.83 -14.51 7.46
N LEU A 79 -6.28 -13.26 7.52
CA LEU A 79 -7.27 -12.85 8.50
C LEU A 79 -8.66 -13.29 8.00
N PRO A 80 -9.60 -13.62 8.89
CA PRO A 80 -10.99 -13.82 8.49
C PRO A 80 -11.54 -12.55 7.85
N GLY A 81 -12.30 -12.68 6.77
CA GLY A 81 -12.86 -11.52 6.10
C GLY A 81 -13.17 -11.71 4.63
N GLY A 82 -13.89 -10.73 4.09
CA GLY A 82 -14.44 -10.80 2.76
C GLY A 82 -15.00 -9.47 2.28
N LYS A 83 -15.80 -9.53 1.23
CA LYS A 83 -16.42 -8.34 0.63
C LYS A 83 -17.61 -7.90 1.45
N MET A 84 -17.91 -6.61 1.37
CA MET A 84 -19.14 -6.07 1.92
C MET A 84 -20.35 -6.65 1.18
N ASP A 85 -21.29 -7.22 1.93
CA ASP A 85 -22.59 -7.67 1.44
C ASP A 85 -23.57 -6.48 1.38
N PRO A 86 -24.54 -6.46 0.45
CA PRO A 86 -25.65 -5.51 0.49
C PRO A 86 -26.35 -5.37 1.85
N GLU A 87 -26.46 -6.45 2.62
CA GLU A 87 -27.12 -6.47 3.93
C GLU A 87 -26.24 -5.94 5.08
N ASP A 88 -24.93 -5.81 4.88
CA ASP A 88 -24.02 -5.29 5.90
C ASP A 88 -24.28 -3.79 6.15
N GLU A 89 -24.65 -3.40 7.38
CA GLU A 89 -24.87 -1.98 7.71
C GLU A 89 -23.54 -1.21 7.73
N THR A 90 -22.51 -1.79 8.36
CA THR A 90 -21.20 -1.17 8.54
C THR A 90 -20.05 -2.10 8.13
N ILE A 91 -18.84 -1.53 8.01
CA ILE A 91 -17.61 -2.28 7.77
C ILE A 91 -17.26 -3.23 8.92
N GLU A 92 -17.61 -2.86 10.16
CA GLU A 92 -17.46 -3.74 11.31
C GLU A 92 -18.38 -4.97 11.17
N ASP A 93 -19.62 -4.76 10.73
CA ASP A 93 -20.58 -5.85 10.55
C ASP A 93 -20.12 -6.81 9.46
N THR A 94 -19.56 -6.31 8.34
CA THR A 94 -18.89 -7.15 7.33
C THR A 94 -17.81 -8.03 7.95
N ALA A 95 -16.89 -7.46 8.73
CA ALA A 95 -15.79 -8.23 9.32
C ALA A 95 -16.29 -9.28 10.33
N ARG A 96 -17.34 -8.95 11.09
CA ARG A 96 -17.96 -9.85 12.07
C ARG A 96 -18.75 -10.97 11.42
N ARG A 97 -19.49 -10.68 10.34
CA ARG A 97 -20.22 -11.69 9.55
C ARG A 97 -19.24 -12.71 8.98
N GLU A 98 -18.22 -12.26 8.27
CA GLU A 98 -17.21 -13.12 7.66
C GLU A 98 -16.45 -13.95 8.71
N ALA A 99 -16.06 -13.35 9.84
CA ALA A 99 -15.42 -14.10 10.92
C ALA A 99 -16.35 -15.12 11.59
N TYR A 100 -17.64 -14.82 11.68
CA TYR A 100 -18.63 -15.80 12.18
C TYR A 100 -18.80 -16.96 11.19
N GLU A 101 -18.91 -16.67 9.89
CA GLU A 101 -19.08 -17.66 8.82
C GLU A 101 -17.85 -18.57 8.69
N GLU A 102 -16.64 -17.99 8.64
CA GLU A 102 -15.41 -18.74 8.40
C GLU A 102 -14.94 -19.54 9.62
N ILE A 103 -15.06 -18.96 10.83
CA ILE A 103 -14.40 -19.48 12.05
C ILE A 103 -15.31 -19.54 13.28
N GLY A 104 -16.61 -19.23 13.15
CA GLY A 104 -17.57 -19.32 14.25
C GLY A 104 -17.33 -18.29 15.36
N LEU A 105 -16.65 -17.18 15.07
CA LEU A 105 -16.36 -16.17 16.08
C LEU A 105 -17.66 -15.44 16.51
N PRO A 106 -17.98 -15.34 17.81
CA PRO A 106 -19.19 -14.70 18.28
C PRO A 106 -19.30 -13.24 17.81
N GLN A 107 -20.49 -12.89 17.33
CA GLN A 107 -20.82 -11.52 16.96
C GLN A 107 -21.14 -10.63 18.17
N ASP A 108 -21.30 -11.22 19.36
CA ASP A 108 -21.53 -10.52 20.62
C ASP A 108 -20.38 -9.53 20.92
N ARG A 109 -20.69 -8.24 20.80
CA ARG A 109 -19.74 -7.14 21.01
C ARG A 109 -19.26 -7.03 22.45
N SER A 110 -19.96 -7.62 23.44
CA SER A 110 -19.49 -7.66 24.83
C SER A 110 -18.36 -8.67 25.02
N LYS A 111 -18.40 -9.78 24.26
CA LYS A 111 -17.38 -10.84 24.25
C LYS A 111 -16.22 -10.53 23.32
N VAL A 112 -16.50 -9.83 22.23
CA VAL A 112 -15.53 -9.48 21.18
C VAL A 112 -15.63 -7.98 20.89
N PRO A 113 -15.30 -7.09 21.84
CA PRO A 113 -15.37 -5.64 21.65
C PRO A 113 -14.45 -5.13 20.53
N LEU A 114 -14.94 -4.12 19.81
CA LEU A 114 -14.14 -3.35 18.88
C LEU A 114 -13.09 -2.52 19.65
N LEU A 115 -11.84 -2.60 19.21
CA LEU A 115 -10.79 -1.68 19.66
C LEU A 115 -10.72 -0.48 18.71
N CYS A 116 -10.51 -0.72 17.43
CA CYS A 116 -10.46 0.31 16.41
C CYS A 116 -10.61 -0.25 15.00
N MET A 117 -10.77 0.64 14.03
CA MET A 117 -10.59 0.34 12.61
C MET A 117 -9.31 1.02 12.14
N LEU A 118 -8.47 0.30 11.39
CA LEU A 118 -7.28 0.89 10.76
C LEU A 118 -7.67 1.58 9.45
N GLU A 119 -6.79 2.42 8.90
CA GLU A 119 -6.99 2.91 7.54
C GLU A 119 -7.07 1.76 6.55
N PRO A 120 -7.89 1.89 5.50
CA PRO A 120 -8.01 0.84 4.52
C PRO A 120 -6.75 0.66 3.69
N PHE A 121 -6.55 -0.58 3.25
CA PHE A 121 -5.53 -0.96 2.29
C PHE A 121 -6.15 -1.11 0.90
N TYR A 122 -5.48 -0.55 -0.10
CA TYR A 122 -5.85 -0.76 -1.49
C TYR A 122 -5.13 -1.99 -2.05
N VAL A 123 -5.91 -2.95 -2.54
CA VAL A 123 -5.41 -4.26 -2.96
C VAL A 123 -5.78 -4.56 -4.40
N GLU A 124 -5.35 -5.72 -4.88
CA GLU A 124 -5.72 -6.25 -6.18
C GLU A 124 -7.24 -6.34 -6.36
N LYS A 125 -7.68 -6.50 -7.62
CA LYS A 125 -9.11 -6.42 -8.01
C LYS A 125 -9.80 -5.10 -7.62
N GLN A 126 -9.01 -4.08 -7.27
CA GLN A 126 -9.44 -2.72 -6.95
C GLN A 126 -10.37 -2.66 -5.74
N LEU A 127 -10.07 -3.47 -4.72
CA LEU A 127 -10.78 -3.48 -3.46
C LEU A 127 -10.10 -2.58 -2.42
N LEU A 128 -10.94 -2.02 -1.55
CA LEU A 128 -10.53 -1.31 -0.35
C LEU A 128 -10.83 -2.20 0.85
N VAL A 129 -9.78 -2.75 1.44
CA VAL A 129 -9.89 -3.68 2.58
C VAL A 129 -9.63 -2.91 3.86
N THR A 130 -10.64 -2.80 4.73
CA THR A 130 -10.52 -2.14 6.03
C THR A 130 -10.25 -3.18 7.13
N PRO A 131 -9.13 -3.07 7.86
CA PRO A 131 -8.89 -3.92 9.02
C PRO A 131 -9.72 -3.45 10.23
N VAL A 132 -10.50 -4.36 10.78
CA VAL A 132 -11.31 -4.16 11.98
C VAL A 132 -10.65 -4.91 13.13
N VAL A 133 -10.13 -4.17 14.12
CA VAL A 133 -9.38 -4.74 15.24
C VAL A 133 -10.30 -4.95 16.42
N VAL A 134 -10.41 -6.19 16.90
CA VAL A 134 -11.23 -6.57 18.04
C VAL A 134 -10.41 -7.28 19.09
N LEU A 135 -10.90 -7.29 20.33
CA LEU A 135 -10.32 -8.06 21.42
C LEU A 135 -11.27 -9.18 21.83
N ILE A 136 -10.83 -10.43 21.75
CA ILE A 136 -11.54 -11.58 22.28
C ILE A 136 -11.34 -11.60 23.81
N LEU A 137 -12.42 -11.36 24.54
CA LEU A 137 -12.47 -11.47 26.00
C LEU A 137 -13.02 -12.84 26.46
N ASP A 138 -13.73 -13.54 25.58
CA ASP A 138 -14.30 -14.86 25.89
C ASP A 138 -13.22 -15.95 25.89
N ASN A 139 -12.80 -16.38 27.08
CA ASN A 139 -11.84 -17.45 27.28
C ASN A 139 -12.45 -18.87 27.15
N THR A 140 -13.78 -18.95 26.92
CA THR A 140 -14.49 -20.21 26.63
C THR A 140 -14.71 -20.44 25.14
N LEU A 141 -14.24 -19.50 24.31
CA LEU A 141 -14.40 -19.55 22.86
C LEU A 141 -13.85 -20.86 22.27
N GLN A 142 -14.72 -21.58 21.56
CA GLN A 142 -14.37 -22.71 20.72
C GLN A 142 -14.72 -22.37 19.28
N PRO A 143 -13.75 -21.98 18.45
CA PRO A 143 -14.00 -21.68 17.05
C PRO A 143 -14.57 -22.89 16.30
N ILE A 144 -15.55 -22.65 15.43
CA ILE A 144 -16.16 -23.66 14.59
C ILE A 144 -15.78 -23.32 13.15
N LEU A 145 -14.96 -24.17 12.54
CA LEU A 145 -14.42 -23.88 11.21
C LEU A 145 -15.41 -24.29 10.12
N ASN A 146 -15.62 -23.40 9.16
CA ASN A 146 -16.23 -23.75 7.89
C ASN A 146 -15.20 -24.45 7.01
N ALA A 147 -15.10 -25.79 7.11
CA ALA A 147 -14.07 -26.59 6.45
C ALA A 147 -13.89 -26.34 4.92
N PRO A 148 -14.95 -26.07 4.13
CA PRO A 148 -14.82 -25.63 2.73
C PRO A 148 -13.98 -24.36 2.51
N GLU A 149 -13.87 -23.49 3.50
CA GLU A 149 -13.19 -22.20 3.41
C GLU A 149 -11.94 -22.12 4.28
N VAL A 150 -11.96 -22.75 5.46
CA VAL A 150 -10.88 -22.71 6.45
C VAL A 150 -10.50 -24.12 6.89
N THR A 151 -9.24 -24.50 6.66
CA THR A 151 -8.72 -25.81 7.06
C THR A 151 -8.16 -25.84 8.48
N ALA A 152 -7.73 -24.69 9.00
CA ALA A 152 -7.13 -24.61 10.32
C ALA A 152 -7.17 -23.18 10.88
N LEU A 153 -7.09 -23.09 12.20
CA LEU A 153 -6.81 -21.86 12.95
C LEU A 153 -5.54 -22.01 13.73
N PHE A 154 -4.79 -20.92 13.81
CA PHE A 154 -3.65 -20.81 14.69
C PHE A 154 -3.49 -19.38 15.16
N SER A 155 -2.60 -19.18 16.14
CA SER A 155 -2.33 -17.85 16.68
C SER A 155 -0.85 -17.53 16.58
N HIS A 156 -0.54 -16.25 16.38
CA HIS A 156 0.83 -15.76 16.37
C HIS A 156 0.98 -14.53 17.27
N PRO A 157 2.09 -14.35 18.01
CA PRO A 157 2.26 -13.15 18.83
C PRO A 157 2.31 -11.89 17.95
N LEU A 158 1.53 -10.87 18.30
CA LEU A 158 1.42 -9.63 17.51
C LEU A 158 2.77 -8.90 17.43
N ALA A 159 3.53 -8.89 18.53
CA ALA A 159 4.88 -8.30 18.58
C ALA A 159 5.84 -8.92 17.56
N SER A 160 5.63 -10.18 17.17
CA SER A 160 6.52 -10.88 16.23
C SER A 160 6.46 -10.33 14.81
N PHE A 161 5.46 -9.48 14.48
CA PHE A 161 5.42 -8.77 13.21
C PHE A 161 6.25 -7.47 13.19
N LEU A 162 6.92 -7.14 14.31
CA LEU A 162 7.86 -6.01 14.40
C LEU A 162 9.32 -6.46 14.47
N SER A 163 9.58 -7.76 14.44
CA SER A 163 10.94 -8.30 14.48
C SER A 163 11.24 -9.19 13.29
N SER A 164 12.49 -9.16 12.85
CA SER A 164 13.08 -10.08 11.89
C SER A 164 13.56 -11.38 12.57
N THR A 165 13.58 -11.41 13.90
CA THR A 165 13.89 -12.60 14.68
C THR A 165 12.64 -13.41 15.01
N PRO A 166 12.69 -14.75 14.92
CA PRO A 166 11.54 -15.60 15.24
C PRO A 166 11.22 -15.53 16.75
N PRO A 167 9.93 -15.55 17.13
CA PRO A 167 9.58 -15.71 18.54
C PRO A 167 9.99 -17.10 19.06
N ALA A 168 10.25 -17.17 20.37
CA ALA A 168 10.65 -18.42 21.02
C ALA A 168 9.62 -19.56 20.89
N SER A 169 8.34 -19.24 20.62
CA SER A 169 7.32 -20.25 20.30
C SER A 169 7.67 -21.01 19.02
N ILE A 170 8.05 -20.29 17.96
CA ILE A 170 8.50 -20.88 16.69
C ILE A 170 9.80 -21.65 16.89
N LEU A 171 10.78 -21.09 17.59
CA LEU A 171 12.07 -21.77 17.81
C LEU A 171 11.91 -23.09 18.58
N ARG A 172 10.95 -23.18 19.51
CA ARG A 172 10.69 -24.43 20.25
C ARG A 172 9.94 -25.47 19.41
N SER A 173 9.03 -25.04 18.54
CA SER A 173 8.23 -25.97 17.73
C SER A 173 8.92 -26.38 16.43
N GLU A 174 9.69 -25.47 15.81
CA GLU A 174 10.28 -25.61 14.48
C GLU A 174 11.75 -25.12 14.41
N PRO A 175 12.66 -25.63 15.25
CA PRO A 175 14.04 -25.15 15.29
C PRO A 175 14.78 -25.32 13.94
N GLU A 176 14.50 -26.42 13.22
CA GLU A 176 15.14 -26.77 11.94
C GLU A 176 14.71 -25.86 10.77
N LEU A 177 13.53 -25.24 10.85
CA LEU A 177 13.04 -24.37 9.77
C LEU A 177 13.65 -22.98 9.86
N VAL A 178 14.04 -22.51 11.04
CA VAL A 178 14.62 -21.17 11.22
C VAL A 178 16.13 -21.23 11.39
N GLU A 179 16.79 -22.18 10.72
CA GLU A 179 18.25 -22.20 10.63
C GLU A 179 18.74 -20.92 9.92
N LEU A 180 18.99 -19.89 10.75
CA LEU A 180 19.79 -18.69 10.55
C LEU A 180 20.05 -18.32 9.08
N GLY A 181 19.17 -17.52 8.48
CA GLY A 181 19.33 -17.13 7.09
C GLY A 181 20.53 -16.19 6.84
N ASP A 182 21.20 -16.48 5.70
CA ASP A 182 22.40 -15.89 5.07
C ASP A 182 23.57 -15.63 6.02
N ASP A 183 24.33 -16.66 6.35
CA ASP A 183 25.42 -17.12 5.46
C ASP A 183 25.60 -18.65 5.42
N GLY A 184 24.55 -19.41 5.76
CA GLY A 184 24.52 -20.88 5.67
C GLY A 184 23.18 -21.54 5.30
N SER A 185 22.25 -20.76 4.73
CA SER A 185 21.06 -21.14 3.95
C SER A 185 19.88 -21.95 4.55
N GLY A 186 19.57 -21.86 5.85
CA GLY A 186 18.20 -22.19 6.29
C GLY A 186 17.20 -21.03 6.05
N TYR A 187 15.95 -21.15 6.54
CA TYR A 187 14.89 -20.17 6.21
C TYR A 187 14.90 -18.94 7.13
N ARG A 188 14.75 -17.75 6.54
CA ARG A 188 14.55 -16.50 7.30
C ARG A 188 13.12 -16.38 7.81
N TYR A 189 12.97 -16.08 9.09
CA TYR A 189 11.68 -15.77 9.70
C TYR A 189 10.99 -14.60 9.00
N HIS A 190 11.73 -13.53 8.69
CA HIS A 190 11.23 -12.36 7.97
C HIS A 190 12.03 -12.13 6.69
N ILE A 191 11.32 -11.86 5.60
CA ILE A 191 11.91 -11.34 4.36
C ILE A 191 11.03 -10.22 3.80
N SER A 192 11.63 -9.36 2.98
CA SER A 192 10.90 -8.33 2.25
C SER A 192 11.41 -8.17 0.82
N ASN A 193 10.50 -7.88 -0.10
CA ASN A 193 10.82 -7.64 -1.51
C ASN A 193 10.19 -6.32 -1.97
N ASP A 194 10.95 -5.55 -2.74
CA ASP A 194 10.48 -4.29 -3.32
C ASP A 194 9.93 -4.50 -4.73
N TRP A 195 8.74 -3.98 -4.97
CA TRP A 195 7.99 -4.14 -6.22
C TRP A 195 7.78 -2.79 -6.90
N GLU A 196 7.94 -2.74 -8.21
CA GLU A 196 7.66 -1.53 -8.99
C GLU A 196 6.16 -1.18 -8.93
N TRP A 197 5.85 0.11 -8.81
CA TRP A 197 4.50 0.63 -8.84
C TRP A 197 4.25 1.42 -10.13
N ASP A 198 3.22 1.01 -10.89
CA ASP A 198 2.75 1.67 -12.12
C ASP A 198 2.03 3.02 -11.84
N GLY A 199 2.62 3.90 -11.04
CA GLY A 199 2.07 5.23 -10.71
C GLY A 199 2.06 6.20 -11.90
N PRO A 200 1.61 7.45 -11.72
CA PRO A 200 1.65 8.45 -12.77
C PRO A 200 3.08 8.73 -13.24
N LEU A 201 3.22 8.99 -14.54
CA LEU A 201 4.49 9.39 -15.14
C LEU A 201 4.81 10.82 -14.68
N VAL A 202 5.91 11.00 -13.94
CA VAL A 202 6.41 12.32 -13.53
C VAL A 202 7.35 12.83 -14.63
N VAL A 203 7.03 13.94 -15.28
CA VAL A 203 7.97 14.66 -16.15
C VAL A 203 8.60 15.78 -15.33
N SER A 204 9.92 15.72 -15.08
CA SER A 204 10.61 16.83 -14.41
C SER A 204 10.78 18.01 -15.37
N THR A 205 10.26 19.19 -15.02
CA THR A 205 10.66 20.45 -15.68
C THR A 205 12.00 20.92 -15.12
N PRO A 206 13.00 21.30 -15.94
CA PRO A 206 14.23 21.86 -15.44
C PRO A 206 13.97 23.24 -14.82
N SER A 207 14.50 23.44 -13.60
CA SER A 207 14.63 24.75 -12.98
C SER A 207 15.39 25.67 -13.94
N LYS A 208 14.80 26.81 -14.33
CA LYS A 208 15.52 27.87 -15.04
C LYS A 208 16.57 28.43 -14.09
N SER A 209 17.80 27.91 -14.18
CA SER A 209 18.99 28.57 -13.68
C SER A 209 19.02 29.98 -14.27
N LYS A 210 18.77 30.99 -13.45
CA LYS A 210 19.00 32.40 -13.82
C LYS A 210 20.51 32.61 -13.81
N ASN A 211 21.12 32.48 -14.99
CA ASN A 211 22.47 32.97 -15.22
C ASN A 211 22.43 34.51 -15.17
N THR A 212 22.69 35.09 -14.01
CA THR A 212 23.06 36.51 -13.87
C THR A 212 24.44 36.72 -14.48
N ARG A 213 24.48 37.10 -15.76
CA ARG A 213 25.68 37.65 -16.39
C ARG A 213 25.88 39.08 -15.87
N THR A 214 26.80 39.25 -14.93
CA THR A 214 27.38 40.54 -14.56
C THR A 214 28.15 41.12 -15.75
N ARG A 215 27.69 42.26 -16.30
CA ARG A 215 28.46 43.07 -17.26
C ARG A 215 29.56 43.80 -16.48
N SER A 216 30.80 43.36 -16.61
CA SER A 216 31.95 44.16 -16.18
C SER A 216 32.46 45.00 -17.35
N ALA A 217 32.63 46.30 -17.10
CA ALA A 217 33.04 47.31 -18.08
C ALA A 217 34.52 47.15 -18.46
N LYS A 218 34.83 47.37 -19.75
CA LYS A 218 36.20 47.42 -20.28
C LYS A 218 36.84 48.77 -19.94
N HIS A 219 38.13 48.75 -19.59
CA HIS A 219 39.06 49.87 -19.83
C HIS A 219 40.17 49.43 -20.80
N PRO A 220 40.70 50.33 -21.66
CA PRO A 220 41.50 49.96 -22.83
C PRO A 220 43.00 50.23 -22.65
N VAL A 221 43.85 49.45 -23.30
CA VAL A 221 45.20 49.89 -23.69
C VAL A 221 45.51 49.43 -25.12
N ARG A 222 45.85 50.40 -25.96
CA ARG A 222 46.34 50.28 -27.34
C ARG A 222 47.85 50.03 -27.36
N ARG A 223 48.32 49.18 -28.28
CA ARG A 223 49.23 49.50 -29.43
C ARG A 223 49.84 48.19 -29.94
N ALA A 224 49.57 47.87 -31.21
CA ALA A 224 50.53 47.96 -32.34
C ALA A 224 51.43 46.71 -32.37
N ASP A 225 51.71 46.06 -33.48
CA ASP A 225 51.81 46.51 -34.86
C ASP A 225 51.88 45.27 -35.78
N ARG A 226 51.81 45.52 -37.08
CA ARG A 226 52.37 44.72 -38.18
C ARG A 226 51.62 43.51 -38.77
N ARG A 227 50.96 43.87 -39.88
CA ARG A 227 51.31 43.53 -41.28
C ARG A 227 51.10 42.08 -41.76
N LYS A 228 50.26 42.05 -42.82
CA LYS A 228 50.41 41.31 -44.10
C LYS A 228 50.32 39.78 -43.96
N SER A 229 49.65 39.03 -44.81
CA SER A 229 48.92 39.25 -46.05
C SER A 229 48.50 37.86 -46.52
N PHE A 230 47.58 37.83 -47.47
CA PHE A 230 47.49 36.84 -48.55
C PHE A 230 46.48 35.69 -48.37
N GLU A 231 45.54 35.75 -49.31
CA GLU A 231 44.45 34.85 -49.63
C GLU A 231 44.85 33.37 -49.78
N ARG A 232 43.95 32.48 -49.34
CA ARG A 232 43.43 31.45 -50.24
C ARG A 232 42.04 30.96 -49.82
N ARG A 233 41.15 31.02 -50.80
CA ARG A 233 39.75 30.55 -50.86
C ARG A 233 39.73 29.03 -51.08
N THR A 234 38.79 28.30 -50.47
CA THR A 234 38.05 27.11 -50.99
C THR A 234 37.13 26.55 -49.87
N THR A 235 35.81 26.72 -50.03
CA THR A 235 34.77 25.67 -50.27
C THR A 235 34.23 25.03 -48.98
N PHE A 236 33.00 25.39 -48.59
CA PHE A 236 31.76 24.60 -48.75
C PHE A 236 31.69 23.41 -47.78
N ASP A 237 30.78 23.46 -46.80
CA ASP A 237 29.72 22.44 -46.67
C ASP A 237 28.75 22.69 -45.49
N SER A 238 27.46 22.69 -45.87
CA SER A 238 26.26 22.27 -45.14
C SER A 238 26.06 22.70 -43.68
N GLU A 239 25.18 23.68 -43.48
CA GLU A 239 24.34 23.78 -42.28
C GLU A 239 23.45 22.52 -42.20
N SER A 240 23.70 21.68 -41.21
CA SER A 240 22.77 20.62 -40.81
C SER A 240 21.92 21.13 -39.66
N ASP A 241 20.61 21.17 -39.91
CA ASP A 241 19.57 21.44 -38.93
C ASP A 241 19.74 20.55 -37.70
N GLY A 242 20.06 21.17 -36.57
CA GLY A 242 20.13 20.52 -35.28
C GLY A 242 18.74 20.04 -34.84
N ALA A 243 18.44 18.77 -35.13
CA ALA A 243 17.32 18.06 -34.55
C ALA A 243 17.37 18.20 -33.02
N LYS A 244 16.41 18.95 -32.46
CA LYS A 244 16.16 18.99 -31.02
C LYS A 244 15.74 17.59 -30.59
N THR A 245 16.67 16.81 -30.07
CA THR A 245 16.37 15.55 -29.39
C THR A 245 15.44 15.85 -28.22
N ALA A 246 14.20 15.34 -28.31
CA ALA A 246 13.27 15.37 -27.21
C ALA A 246 13.93 14.66 -26.02
N LYS A 247 14.19 15.40 -24.93
CA LYS A 247 14.73 14.80 -23.71
C LYS A 247 13.71 13.79 -23.17
N GLU A 248 14.14 12.54 -23.00
CA GLU A 248 13.30 11.52 -22.38
C GLU A 248 12.79 11.99 -21.01
N PRO A 249 11.51 11.74 -20.68
CA PRO A 249 10.96 12.08 -19.38
C PRO A 249 11.73 11.35 -18.26
N VAL A 250 12.15 12.09 -17.23
CA VAL A 250 12.83 11.52 -16.07
C VAL A 250 11.80 10.86 -15.15
N TYR A 251 11.57 9.56 -15.34
CA TYR A 251 10.71 8.77 -14.46
C TYR A 251 11.35 8.61 -13.06
N ARG A 252 10.64 9.01 -12.00
CA ARG A 252 10.90 8.44 -10.67
C ARG A 252 10.11 7.15 -10.53
N LYS A 253 10.75 6.00 -10.82
CA LYS A 253 10.17 4.69 -10.50
C LYS A 253 9.94 4.61 -9.00
N ARG A 254 8.69 4.49 -8.59
CA ARG A 254 8.30 4.30 -7.18
C ARG A 254 8.15 2.81 -6.93
N LYS A 255 8.47 2.39 -5.72
CA LYS A 255 8.37 0.99 -5.30
C LYS A 255 7.50 0.87 -4.07
N PHE A 256 6.88 -0.28 -3.85
CA PHE A 256 6.28 -0.62 -2.57
C PHE A 256 6.94 -1.89 -2.04
N ARG A 257 6.97 -2.02 -0.71
CA ARG A 257 7.58 -3.17 -0.05
C ARG A 257 6.52 -4.19 0.33
N MET A 258 6.78 -5.45 0.00
CA MET A 258 5.98 -6.59 0.47
C MET A 258 6.78 -7.37 1.51
N HIS A 259 6.13 -7.67 2.63
CA HIS A 259 6.72 -8.43 3.73
C HIS A 259 6.17 -9.86 3.75
N GLN A 260 6.99 -10.75 4.29
CA GLN A 260 6.65 -12.14 4.54
C GLN A 260 7.23 -12.57 5.89
N PHE A 261 6.43 -13.28 6.67
CA PHE A 261 6.78 -13.88 7.96
C PHE A 261 6.47 -15.38 7.96
N LEU A 262 7.34 -16.20 8.55
CA LEU A 262 7.08 -17.62 8.75
C LEU A 262 6.21 -17.85 9.99
N THR A 263 5.21 -18.74 9.88
CA THR A 263 4.36 -19.18 10.99
C THR A 263 4.33 -20.72 10.98
N GLY A 264 4.40 -21.40 12.14
CA GLY A 264 4.78 -22.83 12.32
C GLY A 264 3.94 -23.96 11.63
N ARG A 265 4.14 -25.23 12.04
CA ARG A 265 3.76 -26.48 11.32
C ARG A 265 2.30 -26.61 10.85
N GLU A 266 2.17 -27.11 9.61
CA GLU A 266 1.15 -28.06 9.18
C GLU A 266 1.73 -29.08 8.17
N ALA A 267 1.07 -30.24 8.04
CA ALA A 267 1.40 -31.31 7.08
C ALA A 267 1.34 -30.78 5.63
N GLY A 268 2.50 -30.47 5.03
CA GLY A 268 2.60 -29.93 3.67
C GLY A 268 3.52 -28.72 3.49
N GLY A 269 4.18 -28.23 4.55
CA GLY A 269 5.17 -27.15 4.50
C GLY A 269 4.66 -25.78 4.98
N ILE A 270 5.58 -24.86 5.31
CA ILE A 270 5.25 -23.52 5.85
C ILE A 270 4.56 -22.66 4.79
N LYS A 271 3.39 -22.12 5.14
CA LYS A 271 2.76 -21.04 4.37
C LYS A 271 2.95 -19.73 5.13
N PRO A 272 3.69 -18.77 4.55
CA PRO A 272 3.98 -17.53 5.25
C PRO A 272 2.73 -16.68 5.44
N VAL A 273 2.75 -15.82 6.47
CA VAL A 273 1.95 -14.59 6.46
C VAL A 273 2.65 -13.62 5.51
N TYR A 274 2.02 -13.25 4.41
CA TYR A 274 2.64 -12.43 3.37
C TYR A 274 1.70 -11.32 2.88
N GLY A 275 2.24 -10.35 2.14
CA GLY A 275 1.44 -9.38 1.39
C GLY A 275 0.59 -8.49 2.29
N LEU A 276 -0.72 -8.39 2.00
CA LEU A 276 -1.66 -7.58 2.78
C LEU A 276 -1.75 -8.03 4.23
N THR A 277 -1.87 -9.33 4.48
CA THR A 277 -1.96 -9.85 5.85
C THR A 277 -0.76 -9.39 6.67
N ALA A 278 0.46 -9.53 6.12
CA ALA A 278 1.67 -9.03 6.77
C ALA A 278 1.65 -7.51 6.98
N ALA A 279 1.22 -6.73 5.97
CA ALA A 279 1.14 -5.27 6.08
C ALA A 279 0.15 -4.81 7.16
N ILE A 280 -1.02 -5.46 7.25
CA ILE A 280 -2.02 -5.19 8.30
C ILE A 280 -1.46 -5.55 9.67
N MET A 281 -0.77 -6.69 9.80
CA MET A 281 -0.19 -7.11 11.08
C MET A 281 0.93 -6.19 11.55
N ILE A 282 1.83 -5.77 10.66
CA ILE A 282 2.86 -4.75 10.95
C ILE A 282 2.19 -3.46 11.43
N HIS A 283 1.16 -3.00 10.73
CA HIS A 283 0.46 -1.76 11.09
C HIS A 283 -0.25 -1.86 12.44
N THR A 284 -1.02 -2.93 12.65
CA THR A 284 -1.70 -3.22 13.92
C THR A 284 -0.70 -3.26 15.08
N ALA A 285 0.43 -3.97 14.90
CA ALA A 285 1.46 -4.09 15.92
C ALA A 285 2.11 -2.74 16.22
N ARG A 286 2.39 -1.90 15.20
CA ARG A 286 2.95 -0.56 15.41
C ARG A 286 1.99 0.34 16.19
N VAL A 287 0.69 0.28 15.90
CA VAL A 287 -0.33 1.04 16.65
C VAL A 287 -0.41 0.57 18.10
N GLY A 288 -0.39 -0.74 18.34
CA GLY A 288 -0.45 -1.31 19.69
C GLY A 288 0.81 -1.05 20.52
N TYR A 289 1.99 -1.34 19.97
CA TYR A 289 3.26 -1.34 20.73
C TYR A 289 4.01 -0.01 20.75
N SER A 290 3.58 0.98 19.96
CA SER A 290 4.20 2.31 19.97
C SER A 290 3.14 3.43 20.01
N PRO A 291 2.34 3.53 21.09
CA PRO A 291 1.61 4.76 21.36
C PRO A 291 2.67 5.82 21.73
N SER A 292 2.82 6.85 20.89
CA SER A 292 3.87 7.88 21.00
C SER A 292 4.30 8.28 22.43
N PRO A 293 5.59 8.58 22.70
CA PRO A 293 6.73 8.60 21.77
C PRO A 293 7.59 7.31 21.83
N PRO A 294 8.38 7.03 20.77
CA PRO A 294 8.88 5.69 20.48
C PRO A 294 10.19 5.41 21.22
N THR A 295 10.11 4.70 22.34
CA THR A 295 11.29 4.01 22.92
C THR A 295 11.15 2.50 22.95
N LEU A 296 9.96 1.96 22.63
CA LEU A 296 9.77 0.57 22.24
C LEU A 296 9.09 0.48 20.86
N ALA A 297 9.77 -0.25 19.97
CA ALA A 297 9.29 -0.86 18.72
C ALA A 297 8.97 0.07 17.52
N THR A 298 10.00 0.71 16.95
CA THR A 298 10.11 0.70 15.48
C THR A 298 10.43 -0.73 15.06
N ALA A 299 9.78 -1.26 14.02
CA ALA A 299 10.17 -2.57 13.50
C ALA A 299 11.68 -2.63 13.28
N ASP A 300 12.34 -3.75 13.59
CA ASP A 300 13.80 -3.89 13.44
C ASP A 300 14.26 -3.99 11.97
N PHE A 301 13.31 -3.89 11.05
CA PHE A 301 13.49 -3.84 9.61
C PHE A 301 12.76 -2.63 9.01
N GLU A 302 13.19 -2.24 7.81
CA GLU A 302 12.54 -1.17 7.07
C GLU A 302 11.18 -1.62 6.51
N VAL A 303 10.11 -0.96 6.95
CA VAL A 303 8.71 -1.27 6.56
C VAL A 303 8.34 -0.78 5.16
N SER A 304 8.99 0.27 4.66
CA SER A 304 8.60 0.91 3.40
C SER A 304 9.76 0.93 2.42
N ALA A 305 9.46 0.71 1.14
CA ALA A 305 10.43 0.86 0.07
C ALA A 305 10.81 2.34 -0.13
N PRO A 306 11.99 2.65 -0.70
CA PRO A 306 12.35 3.99 -1.11
C PRO A 306 11.32 4.60 -2.06
N GLY A 307 10.82 5.79 -1.74
CA GLY A 307 9.80 6.47 -2.55
C GLY A 307 8.43 5.80 -2.53
N ASN A 308 8.13 5.01 -1.49
CA ASN A 308 6.86 4.32 -1.33
C ASN A 308 5.66 5.26 -1.51
N PRO A 309 4.76 4.99 -2.47
CA PRO A 309 3.56 5.78 -2.64
C PRO A 309 2.63 5.55 -1.44
N SER A 310 2.08 6.64 -0.90
CA SER A 310 1.09 6.53 0.18
C SER A 310 -0.15 5.76 -0.30
N THR A 311 -0.86 5.10 0.62
CA THR A 311 -2.12 4.42 0.29
C THR A 311 -3.11 5.36 -0.37
N SER A 312 -3.22 6.60 0.10
CA SER A 312 -4.10 7.60 -0.49
C SER A 312 -3.72 7.96 -1.93
N MET A 313 -2.41 8.03 -2.23
CA MET A 313 -1.94 8.23 -3.59
C MET A 313 -2.26 7.02 -4.50
N ARG A 314 -2.07 5.80 -3.98
CA ARG A 314 -2.38 4.56 -4.71
C ARG A 314 -3.88 4.46 -5.04
N ILE A 315 -4.74 4.81 -4.08
CA ILE A 315 -6.20 4.84 -4.26
C ILE A 315 -6.57 5.91 -5.29
N ALA A 316 -6.12 7.15 -5.12
CA ALA A 316 -6.43 8.23 -6.05
C ALA A 316 -5.98 7.90 -7.49
N TRP A 317 -4.79 7.31 -7.65
CA TRP A 317 -4.31 6.84 -8.94
C TRP A 317 -5.17 5.71 -9.51
N ALA A 318 -5.65 4.79 -8.68
CA ALA A 318 -6.54 3.71 -9.12
C ALA A 318 -7.85 4.23 -9.73
N PHE A 319 -8.41 5.30 -9.18
CA PHE A 319 -9.56 6.00 -9.75
C PHE A 319 -9.21 6.76 -11.03
N TYR A 320 -8.08 7.48 -11.03
CA TYR A 320 -7.69 8.37 -12.12
C TYR A 320 -7.20 7.65 -13.38
N ARG A 321 -6.52 6.51 -13.23
CA ARG A 321 -5.86 5.83 -14.35
C ARG A 321 -6.85 5.47 -15.48
N PRO A 322 -6.46 5.65 -16.74
CA PRO A 322 -7.31 5.30 -17.87
C PRO A 322 -7.55 3.79 -17.94
N ALA A 323 -8.78 3.40 -18.28
CA ALA A 323 -9.07 2.02 -18.66
C ALA A 323 -8.46 1.74 -20.04
N ILE A 324 -7.72 0.64 -20.17
CA ILE A 324 -7.21 0.14 -21.46
C ILE A 324 -7.86 -1.23 -21.73
N PRO A 325 -7.95 -1.70 -23.00
CA PRO A 325 -8.67 -2.93 -23.33
C PRO A 325 -8.24 -4.16 -22.50
N GLN A 326 -6.97 -4.22 -22.11
CA GLN A 326 -6.40 -5.31 -21.30
C GLN A 326 -6.51 -5.08 -19.78
N ARG A 327 -6.93 -3.89 -19.31
CA ARG A 327 -6.97 -3.50 -17.89
C ARG A 327 -8.15 -2.55 -17.62
N ARG A 328 -9.27 -3.12 -17.20
CA ARG A 328 -10.49 -2.40 -16.77
C ARG A 328 -10.26 -1.56 -15.52
N ASN A 329 -11.05 -0.49 -15.36
CA ASN A 329 -11.09 0.33 -14.14
C ASN A 329 -12.37 0.00 -13.34
N LEU A 330 -12.32 -1.12 -12.62
CA LEU A 330 -13.42 -1.66 -11.83
C LEU A 330 -13.94 -0.70 -10.74
N LEU A 331 -13.10 0.22 -10.27
CA LEU A 331 -13.53 1.26 -9.33
C LEU A 331 -14.37 2.32 -9.98
N ARG A 332 -13.95 2.78 -11.17
CA ARG A 332 -14.71 3.77 -11.94
C ARG A 332 -16.03 3.20 -12.42
N GLU A 333 -16.02 1.96 -12.91
CA GLU A 333 -17.24 1.23 -13.28
C GLU A 333 -18.20 1.10 -12.08
N ALA A 334 -17.69 0.73 -10.90
CA ALA A 334 -18.52 0.63 -9.70
C ALA A 334 -19.05 2.01 -9.21
N LEU A 335 -18.30 3.09 -9.38
CA LEU A 335 -18.80 4.45 -9.11
C LEU A 335 -19.96 4.83 -10.04
N GLU A 336 -19.88 4.44 -11.31
CA GLU A 336 -20.93 4.69 -12.30
C GLU A 336 -22.18 3.85 -11.98
N GLU A 337 -22.01 2.56 -11.69
CA GLU A 337 -23.09 1.64 -11.31
C GLU A 337 -23.82 2.07 -10.03
N GLU A 338 -23.09 2.56 -9.02
CA GLU A 338 -23.65 3.03 -7.76
C GLU A 338 -24.10 4.51 -7.80
N GLY A 339 -24.01 5.18 -8.95
CA GLY A 339 -24.44 6.59 -9.11
C GLY A 339 -23.59 7.59 -8.31
N LEU A 340 -22.36 7.24 -7.97
CA LEU A 340 -21.45 8.03 -7.12
C LEU A 340 -20.48 8.91 -7.93
N ILE A 341 -20.40 8.72 -9.24
CA ILE A 341 -19.43 9.39 -10.12
C ILE A 341 -19.52 10.92 -10.06
N SER A 342 -20.71 11.48 -9.87
CA SER A 342 -20.96 12.93 -9.75
C SER A 342 -20.43 13.55 -8.46
N ASN A 343 -20.16 12.72 -7.44
CA ASN A 343 -19.69 13.17 -6.13
C ASN A 343 -18.16 13.24 -6.05
N VAL A 344 -17.46 12.93 -7.15
CA VAL A 344 -16.01 12.88 -7.21
C VAL A 344 -15.42 14.23 -7.64
N ASP A 345 -14.55 14.79 -6.80
CA ASP A 345 -13.71 15.92 -7.15
C ASP A 345 -12.46 15.43 -7.92
N TRP A 346 -12.57 15.41 -9.25
CA TRP A 346 -11.51 14.91 -10.12
C TRP A 346 -10.22 15.75 -10.10
N GLU A 347 -10.30 17.05 -9.80
CA GLU A 347 -9.13 17.90 -9.68
C GLU A 347 -8.32 17.50 -8.43
N LYS A 348 -9.01 17.29 -7.32
CA LYS A 348 -8.38 16.82 -6.09
C LYS A 348 -7.86 15.40 -6.22
N VAL A 349 -8.60 14.49 -6.87
CA VAL A 349 -8.13 13.13 -7.18
C VAL A 349 -6.83 13.18 -7.97
N ARG A 350 -6.76 13.98 -9.04
CA ARG A 350 -5.56 14.16 -9.86
C ARG A 350 -4.37 14.64 -9.04
N LYS A 351 -4.59 15.64 -8.17
CA LYS A 351 -3.57 16.19 -7.27
C LYS A 351 -3.04 15.16 -6.28
N VAL A 352 -3.93 14.42 -5.60
CA VAL A 352 -3.55 13.37 -4.63
C VAL A 352 -2.88 12.19 -5.31
N ALA A 353 -3.33 11.84 -6.52
CA ALA A 353 -2.67 10.83 -7.34
C ALA A 353 -1.24 11.23 -7.73
N GLY A 354 -0.86 12.51 -7.59
CA GLY A 354 0.46 13.02 -7.91
C GLY A 354 0.70 13.18 -9.41
N VAL A 355 -0.37 13.38 -10.18
CA VAL A 355 -0.30 13.74 -11.59
C VAL A 355 0.11 15.21 -11.67
N VAL A 356 1.24 15.48 -12.32
CA VAL A 356 1.77 16.84 -12.48
C VAL A 356 1.43 17.34 -13.89
N ASP A 357 0.94 18.57 -14.00
CA ASP A 357 0.67 19.19 -15.30
C ASP A 357 1.98 19.55 -15.99
N GLU A 358 2.06 19.38 -17.31
CA GLU A 358 3.22 19.77 -18.13
C GLU A 358 3.57 21.27 -17.99
N ASN A 359 2.60 22.09 -17.57
CA ASN A 359 2.77 23.50 -17.30
C ASN A 359 2.88 23.76 -15.78
N GLY A 360 4.05 23.46 -15.21
CA GLY A 360 4.43 23.90 -13.87
C GLY A 360 4.43 25.43 -13.76
N GLY A 361 3.28 26.01 -13.41
CA GLY A 361 3.12 27.42 -13.15
C GLY A 361 1.79 27.67 -12.46
N SER A 362 1.86 28.07 -11.18
CA SER A 362 0.76 28.71 -10.47
C SER A 362 0.15 29.78 -11.38
N ARG A 363 -1.03 29.50 -11.96
CA ARG A 363 -1.86 30.54 -12.57
C ARG A 363 -2.43 31.35 -11.41
N ARG A 364 -1.69 32.41 -11.04
CA ARG A 364 -2.31 33.58 -10.41
C ARG A 364 -3.51 33.98 -11.25
N GLY A 365 -4.64 34.16 -10.58
CA GLY A 365 -5.93 34.43 -11.19
C GLY A 365 -5.88 35.56 -12.21
N GLY A 366 -6.53 35.32 -13.33
CA GLY A 366 -6.94 36.32 -14.31
C GLY A 366 -8.25 35.83 -14.89
N GLY A 367 -9.34 36.52 -14.53
CA GLY A 367 -10.69 36.22 -15.01
C GLY A 367 -10.88 36.55 -16.49
N GLY A 368 -11.98 36.03 -17.02
CA GLY A 368 -12.47 36.17 -18.40
C GLY A 368 -12.72 34.77 -18.97
N GLY A 369 -13.93 34.33 -19.31
CA GLY A 369 -15.11 35.04 -19.78
C GLY A 369 -15.42 34.53 -21.19
N GLY A 370 -16.55 33.85 -21.37
CA GLY A 370 -17.07 33.33 -22.66
C GLY A 370 -16.54 31.94 -23.03
N GLY A 371 -17.31 30.97 -23.52
CA GLY A 371 -18.65 30.98 -24.09
C GLY A 371 -18.65 30.01 -25.29
N GLY A 372 -19.63 29.10 -25.36
CA GLY A 372 -20.11 28.50 -26.61
C GLY A 372 -19.48 27.17 -27.08
N GLY A 373 -20.31 26.13 -27.12
CA GLY A 373 -20.71 25.50 -28.39
C GLY A 373 -19.91 24.30 -28.93
N GLY A 374 -20.55 23.12 -28.90
CA GLY A 374 -20.88 22.38 -30.12
C GLY A 374 -19.86 21.39 -30.73
N GLY A 375 -20.22 20.10 -30.68
CA GLY A 375 -20.40 19.29 -31.90
C GLY A 375 -19.23 18.49 -32.47
N GLY A 376 -19.42 17.17 -32.56
CA GLY A 376 -19.29 16.44 -33.83
C GLY A 376 -17.98 15.69 -34.14
N GLY A 377 -18.04 14.35 -34.02
CA GLY A 377 -17.74 13.37 -35.07
C GLY A 377 -16.35 13.30 -35.72
N GLY A 378 -15.76 12.10 -35.73
CA GLY A 378 -14.69 11.75 -36.68
C GLY A 378 -13.97 10.45 -36.36
N ALA A 379 -14.31 9.37 -37.07
CA ALA A 379 -13.62 8.09 -37.06
C ALA A 379 -12.55 8.01 -38.19
N LYS A 380 -11.67 7.00 -38.09
CA LYS A 380 -10.65 6.49 -39.06
C LYS A 380 -9.29 7.21 -38.99
N ASN A 381 -8.11 6.59 -39.08
CA ASN A 381 -7.68 5.27 -39.55
C ASN A 381 -6.39 4.82 -38.84
N ALA A 382 -6.12 3.51 -38.94
CA ALA A 382 -4.94 2.81 -38.44
C ALA A 382 -3.64 3.16 -39.19
N SER A 383 -2.51 3.09 -38.49
CA SER A 383 -1.24 2.63 -39.06
C SER A 383 -0.41 1.91 -37.99
N THR A 384 0.06 0.73 -38.38
CA THR A 384 0.94 -0.17 -37.66
C THR A 384 2.35 0.39 -37.57
N SER A 385 2.94 0.38 -36.37
CA SER A 385 4.39 0.27 -36.22
C SER A 385 4.73 -0.64 -35.03
N SER A 386 5.49 -1.67 -35.37
CA SER A 386 6.06 -2.71 -34.52
C SER A 386 7.25 -2.20 -33.73
N SER A 387 7.36 -2.59 -32.44
CA SER A 387 8.58 -2.86 -31.64
C SER A 387 8.36 -2.47 -30.15
N PRO A 388 9.13 -2.98 -29.17
CA PRO A 388 9.31 -4.36 -28.75
C PRO A 388 8.88 -4.47 -27.27
N PHE A 389 7.60 -4.74 -26.99
CA PHE A 389 7.19 -4.98 -25.60
C PHE A 389 7.62 -6.39 -25.18
N GLY A 390 8.78 -6.46 -24.53
CA GLY A 390 9.15 -7.59 -23.70
C GLY A 390 8.01 -7.90 -22.75
N ARG A 391 7.54 -9.14 -22.80
CA ARG A 391 6.52 -9.72 -21.92
C ARG A 391 6.99 -9.56 -20.47
N THR A 392 6.52 -8.53 -19.77
CA THR A 392 6.56 -8.52 -18.32
C THR A 392 5.31 -9.24 -17.84
N ASN A 393 5.50 -10.51 -17.50
CA ASN A 393 4.57 -11.32 -16.71
C ASN A 393 4.25 -10.55 -15.42
N TRP A 394 3.19 -9.75 -15.47
CA TRP A 394 2.59 -9.11 -14.30
C TRP A 394 2.01 -10.20 -13.40
N LEU A 395 2.34 -10.12 -12.11
CA LEU A 395 2.49 -11.26 -11.21
C LEU A 395 1.22 -11.99 -10.81
N ARG A 396 1.36 -13.33 -10.83
CA ARG A 396 0.62 -14.35 -10.08
C ARG A 396 0.84 -14.30 -8.55
N SER A 397 1.07 -13.13 -7.94
CA SER A 397 1.20 -13.01 -6.48
C SER A 397 0.34 -11.84 -5.98
N LYS A 398 -0.94 -12.07 -5.76
CA LYS A 398 -1.49 -12.65 -4.54
C LYS A 398 -2.17 -11.53 -3.72
N LEU A 399 -3.30 -11.03 -4.26
CA LEU A 399 -4.59 -10.66 -3.65
C LEU A 399 -5.71 -10.54 -4.70
#